data_AF-A0A178HSF8-F1
#
_entry.id   AF-A0A178HSF8-F1
#
_cell.length_a   1.000
_cell.length_b   1.000
_cell.length_c   1.000
_cell.angle_alpha   90.00
_cell.angle_beta   90.00
_cell.angle_gamma   90.00
#
_symmetry.space_group_name_H-M   'P 1'
#
loop_
_entity.id
_entity.type
_entity.pdbx_description
1 polymer ?
#
loop_
_entity_poly.entity_id
_entity_poly.type
_entity_poly.pdbx_seq_one_letter_code
_entity_poly.pdbx_strand_id
1 'polypeptide(L)'
;MSDQRVQIIELLIRQTEAGKLEWEEGVNDGQYKVEVGSNTVLLSEKIRDGNPIIVVRLYNSNGALAETFTDEDLPSNDENEYYWYKPMENLLNRARRKALGTDEVMKSIIETLGKT
;
A
#
# COMPACT_ATOMS: atom_id res chain seq x y z
N MET A 1 13.84 5.53 20.30
CA MET A 1 13.50 4.26 19.64
C MET A 1 12.84 4.61 18.32
N SER A 2 13.26 3.98 17.21
CA SER A 2 12.57 4.16 15.92
C SER A 2 11.25 3.38 15.97
N ASP A 3 10.17 4.02 15.54
CA ASP A 3 8.84 3.40 15.44
C ASP A 3 8.88 2.25 14.41
N GLN A 4 8.48 1.05 14.83
CA GLN A 4 8.49 -0.14 13.96
C GLN A 4 7.52 0.00 12.78
N ARG A 5 6.42 0.75 12.95
CA ARG A 5 5.44 0.98 11.88
C ARG A 5 6.07 1.80 10.76
N VAL A 6 6.85 2.83 11.11
CA VAL A 6 7.61 3.64 10.14
C VAL A 6 8.57 2.76 9.35
N GLN A 7 9.36 1.92 10.03
CA GLN A 7 10.29 1.01 9.35
C GLN A 7 9.57 0.05 8.40
N ILE A 8 8.41 -0.48 8.79
CA ILE A 8 7.59 -1.35 7.93
C ILE A 8 7.14 -0.59 6.67
N ILE A 9 6.61 0.64 6.82
CA ILE A 9 6.16 1.44 5.66
C ILE A 9 7.32 1.77 4.72
N GLU A 10 8.46 2.23 5.24
CA GLU A 10 9.64 2.53 4.43
C GLU A 10 10.14 1.31 3.65
N LEU A 11 10.16 0.13 4.30
CA LEU A 11 10.52 -1.12 3.65
C LEU A 11 9.48 -1.52 2.59
N LEU A 12 8.18 -1.44 2.87
CA LEU A 12 7.14 -1.74 1.90
C LEU A 12 7.23 -0.83 0.66
N ILE A 13 7.46 0.46 0.85
CA ILE A 13 7.70 1.42 -0.24
C ILE A 13 8.90 0.96 -1.07
N ARG A 14 10.07 0.80 -0.43
CA ARG A 14 11.30 0.45 -1.14
C ARG A 14 11.19 -0.87 -1.90
N GLN A 15 10.59 -1.89 -1.30
CA GLN A 15 10.47 -3.21 -1.95
C GLN A 15 9.41 -3.20 -3.06
N THR A 16 8.32 -2.44 -2.90
CA THR A 16 7.30 -2.26 -3.96
C THR A 16 7.90 -1.53 -5.17
N GLU A 17 8.66 -0.46 -4.95
CA GLU A 17 9.34 0.28 -6.00
C GLU A 17 10.41 -0.54 -6.72
N ALA A 18 11.11 -1.39 -5.98
CA ALA A 18 12.05 -2.36 -6.55
C ALA A 18 11.37 -3.53 -7.29
N GLY A 19 10.04 -3.59 -7.28
CA GLY A 19 9.26 -4.65 -7.92
C GLY A 19 9.40 -6.03 -7.26
N LYS A 20 9.80 -6.07 -5.99
CA LYS A 20 10.06 -7.32 -5.24
C LYS A 20 8.85 -7.85 -4.48
N LEU A 21 7.78 -7.06 -4.43
CA LEU A 21 6.52 -7.42 -3.79
C LEU A 21 5.47 -7.73 -4.85
N GLU A 22 4.92 -8.93 -4.74
CA GLU A 22 3.78 -9.42 -5.53
C GLU A 22 2.49 -9.04 -4.81
N TRP A 23 1.92 -7.90 -5.22
CA TRP A 23 0.66 -7.43 -4.66
C TRP A 23 -0.51 -8.15 -5.33
N GLU A 24 -1.49 -8.54 -4.53
CA GLU A 24 -2.72 -9.18 -4.95
C GLU A 24 -3.93 -8.34 -4.52
N GLU A 25 -5.07 -8.56 -5.17
CA GLU A 25 -6.34 -8.02 -4.70
C GLU A 25 -6.73 -8.65 -3.34
N GLY A 26 -7.27 -7.82 -2.46
CA GLY A 26 -7.86 -8.26 -1.20
C GLY A 26 -9.27 -8.83 -1.40
N VAL A 27 -9.92 -9.17 -0.28
CA VAL A 27 -11.28 -9.74 -0.31
C VAL A 27 -12.32 -8.70 -0.73
N ASN A 28 -12.10 -7.42 -0.39
CA ASN A 28 -13.01 -6.34 -0.73
C ASN A 28 -12.36 -5.40 -1.75
N ASP A 29 -13.20 -4.79 -2.59
CA ASP A 29 -12.78 -3.77 -3.55
C ASP A 29 -11.97 -2.65 -2.86
N GLY A 30 -10.88 -2.25 -3.53
CA GLY A 30 -9.96 -1.23 -3.02
C GLY A 30 -9.03 -1.72 -1.90
N GLN A 31 -9.01 -3.02 -1.61
CA GLN A 31 -8.01 -3.63 -0.75
C GLN A 31 -6.93 -4.32 -1.58
N TYR A 32 -5.68 -4.18 -1.16
CA TYR A 32 -4.54 -4.83 -1.78
C TYR A 32 -3.67 -5.44 -0.71
N LYS A 33 -3.23 -6.68 -0.93
CA LYS A 33 -2.43 -7.44 0.04
C LYS A 33 -1.12 -7.93 -0.56
N VAL A 34 -0.17 -8.21 0.31
CA VAL A 34 1.09 -8.88 -0.02
C VAL A 34 1.49 -9.80 1.12
N GLU A 35 2.04 -10.97 0.77
CA GLU A 35 2.65 -11.88 1.73
C GLU A 35 4.13 -11.50 1.96
N VAL A 36 4.50 -11.32 3.23
CA VAL A 36 5.87 -11.02 3.67
C VAL A 36 6.32 -12.13 4.63
N GLY A 37 6.99 -13.13 4.07
CA GLY A 37 7.32 -14.35 4.79
C GLY A 37 6.05 -15.16 5.07
N SER A 38 5.70 -15.33 6.34
CA SER A 38 4.47 -15.99 6.77
C SER A 38 3.41 -14.99 7.25
N ASN A 39 3.55 -13.69 7.00
CA ASN A 39 2.63 -12.67 7.49
C ASN A 39 2.03 -11.92 6.31
N THR A 40 0.80 -11.45 6.45
CA THR A 40 0.13 -10.69 5.39
C THR A 40 0.07 -9.21 5.76
N VAL A 41 0.37 -8.35 4.80
CA VAL A 41 0.10 -6.90 4.90
C VAL A 41 -1.05 -6.56 3.96
N LEU A 42 -2.05 -5.83 4.45
CA LEU A 42 -3.18 -5.35 3.67
C LEU A 42 -3.25 -3.82 3.75
N LEU A 43 -3.36 -3.17 2.58
CA LEU A 43 -3.56 -1.75 2.41
C LEU A 43 -4.98 -1.47 1.92
N SER A 44 -5.55 -0.36 2.39
CA SER A 44 -6.85 0.14 1.95
C SER A 44 -6.97 1.64 2.22
N GLU A 45 -7.78 2.35 1.45
CA GLU A 45 -8.19 3.72 1.74
C GLU A 45 -9.55 3.72 2.45
N LYS A 46 -9.76 4.67 3.37
CA LYS A 46 -11.07 4.96 3.96
C LYS A 46 -11.27 6.47 4.05
N ILE A 47 -12.52 6.91 4.12
CA ILE A 47 -12.86 8.29 4.45
C ILE A 47 -13.09 8.41 5.96
N ARG A 48 -12.39 9.34 6.61
CA ARG A 48 -12.56 9.74 8.02
C ARG A 48 -12.78 11.26 8.05
N ASP A 49 -13.91 11.70 8.61
CA ASP A 49 -14.26 13.13 8.73
C ASP A 49 -14.17 13.92 7.41
N GLY A 50 -14.47 13.26 6.29
CA GLY A 50 -14.42 13.84 4.95
C GLY A 50 -13.05 13.81 4.27
N ASN A 51 -12.00 13.36 4.96
CA ASN A 51 -10.65 13.22 4.43
C ASN A 51 -10.30 11.75 4.17
N PRO A 52 -9.57 11.43 3.09
CA PRO A 52 -9.03 10.10 2.88
C PRO A 52 -7.91 9.81 3.89
N ILE A 53 -7.89 8.59 4.40
CA ILE A 53 -6.84 8.03 5.24
C ILE A 53 -6.41 6.66 4.70
N ILE A 54 -5.13 6.34 4.85
CA ILE A 54 -4.58 5.06 4.42
C ILE A 54 -4.49 4.14 5.62
N VAL A 55 -5.17 2.99 5.53
CA VAL A 55 -5.22 2.00 6.60
C VAL A 55 -4.35 0.80 6.26
N VAL A 56 -3.46 0.46 7.18
CA VAL A 56 -2.60 -0.72 7.12
C VAL A 56 -3.06 -1.74 8.14
N ARG A 57 -3.19 -3.00 7.72
CA ARG A 57 -3.48 -4.12 8.60
C ARG A 57 -2.39 -5.17 8.46
N LEU A 58 -1.86 -5.61 9.58
CA LEU A 58 -0.85 -6.67 9.67
C LEU A 58 -1.52 -7.92 10.22
N TYR A 59 -1.42 -9.02 9.48
CA TYR A 59 -1.92 -10.32 9.91
C TYR A 59 -0.74 -11.26 10.14
N ASN A 60 -0.81 -12.05 11.20
CA ASN A 60 0.20 -13.06 11.49
C ASN A 60 0.02 -14.33 10.64
N SER A 61 0.89 -15.32 10.86
CA SER A 61 0.87 -16.60 10.12
C SER A 61 -0.37 -17.46 10.27
N ASN A 62 -1.22 -17.15 11.23
CA ASN A 62 -2.50 -17.85 11.41
C ASN A 62 -3.66 -17.06 10.78
N GLY A 63 -3.37 -15.99 10.04
CA GLY A 63 -4.37 -15.08 9.47
C GLY A 63 -5.07 -14.21 10.52
N ALA A 64 -4.59 -14.17 11.76
CA ALA A 64 -5.17 -13.32 12.80
C ALA A 64 -4.60 -11.91 12.70
N LEU A 65 -5.47 -10.90 12.83
CA LEU A 65 -5.08 -9.49 12.85
C LEU A 65 -4.18 -9.22 14.05
N ALA A 66 -2.92 -8.86 13.78
CA ALA A 66 -1.94 -8.51 14.79
C ALA A 66 -1.95 -7.00 15.11
N GLU A 67 -2.08 -6.16 14.08
CA GLU A 67 -2.05 -4.71 14.23
C GLU A 67 -2.86 -4.01 13.14
N THR A 68 -3.39 -2.83 13.47
CA THR A 68 -3.96 -1.89 12.51
C THR A 68 -3.48 -0.49 12.86
N PHE A 69 -3.06 0.27 11.85
CA PHE A 69 -2.68 1.66 12.00
C PHE A 69 -2.99 2.44 10.72
N THR A 70 -3.02 3.76 10.84
CA THR A 70 -3.22 4.71 9.74
C THR A 70 -2.00 5.59 9.54
N ASP A 71 -1.98 6.35 8.45
CA ASP A 71 -0.96 7.39 8.24
C ASP A 71 -0.90 8.42 9.37
N GLU A 72 -2.05 8.73 9.99
CA GLU A 72 -2.16 9.60 11.18
C GLU A 72 -1.56 9.00 12.47
N ASP A 73 -1.38 7.67 12.54
CA ASP A 73 -0.81 7.01 13.72
C ASP A 73 0.73 7.02 13.71
N LEU A 74 1.34 7.47 12.60
CA LEU A 74 2.80 7.48 12.43
C LEU A 74 3.39 8.80 12.92
N PRO A 75 4.56 8.77 13.58
CA PRO A 75 5.21 10.00 14.06
C PRO A 75 5.58 10.91 12.89
N SER A 76 5.16 12.17 12.96
CA SER A 76 5.58 13.23 12.05
C SER A 76 6.72 14.03 12.68
N ASN A 77 7.76 14.32 11.90
CA ASN A 77 8.90 15.13 12.34
C ASN A 77 8.64 16.63 12.19
N ASP A 78 7.54 17.01 11.54
CA ASP A 78 7.15 18.39 11.26
C ASP A 78 5.76 18.70 11.84
N GLU A 79 5.42 19.98 11.93
CA GLU A 79 4.06 20.47 12.24
C GLU A 79 3.00 20.06 11.18
N ASN A 80 3.39 19.26 10.18
CA ASN A 80 2.49 18.76 9.15
C ASN A 80 1.87 17.43 9.58
N GLU A 81 0.58 17.49 9.93
CA GLU A 81 -0.27 16.35 10.32
C GLU A 81 -0.39 15.30 9.21
N TYR A 82 -0.12 15.65 7.94
CA TYR A 82 -0.31 14.78 6.77
C TYR A 82 1.00 14.25 6.15
N TYR A 83 2.10 14.24 6.91
CA TYR A 83 3.41 13.84 6.38
C TYR A 83 3.41 12.45 5.75
N TRP A 84 2.73 11.48 6.38
CA TRP A 84 2.71 10.08 5.94
C TRP A 84 1.60 9.74 4.94
N TYR A 85 0.58 10.59 4.81
CA TYR A 85 -0.53 10.37 3.87
C TYR A 85 0.01 10.16 2.45
N LYS A 86 0.84 11.09 1.95
CA LYS A 86 1.31 11.04 0.57
C LYS A 86 2.21 9.84 0.25
N PRO A 87 3.23 9.50 1.08
CA PRO A 87 3.99 8.27 0.90
C PRO A 87 3.12 7.00 0.90
N MET A 88 2.14 6.90 1.81
CA MET A 88 1.28 5.73 1.93
C MET A 88 0.23 5.64 0.82
N GLU A 89 -0.30 6.78 0.35
CA GLU A 89 -1.17 6.86 -0.84
C GLU A 89 -0.41 6.40 -2.09
N ASN A 90 0.83 6.84 -2.26
CA ASN A 90 1.68 6.38 -3.37
C ASN A 90 1.95 4.87 -3.29
N LEU A 91 2.21 4.33 -2.09
CA LEU A 91 2.35 2.89 -1.86
C LEU A 91 1.08 2.14 -2.27
N LEU A 92 -0.10 2.58 -1.81
CA LEU A 92 -1.40 1.99 -2.15
C LEU A 92 -1.64 2.00 -3.66
N ASN A 93 -1.37 3.11 -4.33
CA ASN A 93 -1.54 3.23 -5.78
C ASN A 93 -0.60 2.30 -6.56
N ARG A 94 0.65 2.12 -6.11
CA ARG A 94 1.58 1.17 -6.73
C ARG A 94 1.14 -0.28 -6.48
N ALA A 95 0.70 -0.60 -5.27
CA ALA A 95 0.14 -1.91 -4.93
C ALA A 95 -1.04 -2.24 -5.84
N ARG A 96 -1.98 -1.29 -6.00
CA ARG A 96 -3.11 -1.40 -6.93
C ARG A 96 -2.69 -1.67 -8.36
N ARG A 97 -1.75 -0.87 -8.89
CA ARG A 97 -1.30 -1.02 -10.29
C ARG A 97 -0.71 -2.41 -10.55
N LYS A 98 0.08 -2.92 -9.59
CA LYS A 98 0.67 -4.26 -9.65
C LYS A 98 -0.40 -5.34 -9.58
N ALA A 99 -1.28 -5.29 -8.59
CA ALA A 99 -2.34 -6.28 -8.41
C ALA A 99 -3.27 -6.38 -9.61
N LEU A 100 -3.56 -5.26 -10.27
CA LEU A 100 -4.46 -5.21 -11.43
C LEU A 100 -3.75 -5.41 -12.78
N GLY A 101 -2.44 -5.64 -12.81
CA GLY A 101 -1.68 -5.72 -14.07
C GLY A 101 -1.83 -4.45 -14.94
N THR A 102 -1.90 -3.28 -14.29
CA THR A 102 -2.19 -2.01 -14.97
C THR A 102 -1.10 -1.65 -15.97
N ASP A 103 0.15 -2.01 -15.68
CA ASP A 103 1.29 -1.72 -16.56
C ASP A 103 1.19 -2.49 -17.88
N GLU A 104 0.77 -3.76 -17.81
CA GLU A 104 0.51 -4.63 -18.96
C GLU A 104 -0.67 -4.12 -19.79
N VAL A 105 -1.75 -3.73 -19.13
CA VAL A 105 -2.93 -3.13 -19.79
C VAL A 105 -2.53 -1.85 -20.52
N MET A 106 -1.78 -0.95 -19.86
CA MET A 106 -1.32 0.29 -20.47
C MET A 106 -0.40 0.03 -21.67
N LYS A 107 0.53 -0.92 -21.55
CA LYS A 107 1.42 -1.32 -22.64
C LYS A 107 0.61 -1.83 -23.84
N SER A 108 -0.36 -2.71 -23.62
CA SER A 108 -1.23 -3.24 -24.68
C SER A 108 -2.02 -2.15 -25.40
N ILE A 109 -2.51 -1.14 -24.68
CA ILE A 109 -3.22 0.01 -25.26
C ILE A 109 -2.27 0.83 -26.13
N ILE A 110 -1.07 1.18 -25.63
CA ILE A 110 -0.08 1.98 -26.37
C ILE A 110 0.34 1.27 -27.66
N GLU A 111 0.62 -0.04 -27.60
CA GLU A 111 0.97 -0.85 -28.77
C GLU A 111 -0.15 -0.90 -29.82
N THR A 112 -1.40 -0.82 -29.39
CA THR A 112 -2.57 -0.80 -30.29
C THR A 112 -2.73 0.56 -30.96
N LEU A 113 -2.58 1.66 -30.22
CA LEU A 113 -2.73 3.02 -30.74
C LEU A 113 -1.57 3.46 -31.65
N GLY A 114 -0.34 3.00 -31.35
CA GLY A 114 0.87 3.35 -32.11
C GLY A 114 1.02 2.66 -33.47
N LYS A 115 0.13 1.72 -33.84
CA LYS A 115 0.11 1.01 -35.13
C LYS A 115 -0.72 1.71 -36.21
N THR A 116 -0.96 3.02 -36.06
CA THR A 116 -1.71 3.84 -37.03
C THR A 116 -0.74 4.60 -37.92
#